data_AF-C7C9B7-F1
#
_entry.id   AF-C7C9B7-F1
#
_cell.length_a   1.000
_cell.length_b   1.000
_cell.length_c   1.000
_cell.angle_alpha   90.00
_cell.angle_beta   90.00
_cell.angle_gamma   90.00
#
_symmetry.space_group_name_H-M   'P 1'
#
loop_
_entity.id
_entity.type
_entity.pdbx_description
1 polymer ?
#
loop_
_entity_poly.entity_id
_entity_poly.type
_entity_poly.pdbx_seq_one_letter_code
_entity_poly.pdbx_strand_id
1 'polypeptide(L)'
;MGTREFTDAEERARRVALVQAVGERVYGGSWQTPLAEALSAATGRPLGRARVAQWMLADGAKPVPAWALDALPAIARDGAARLRRHADELDALFAEGGAGAPPAQSEPDAAEEPPFESGPAAAADDDDFDVDAFVEANAHLRPARPAPEPAPEPERPAGWRSAFAEAHAARWAPRNV
;
A
#
# COMPACT_ATOMS: atom_id res chain seq x y z
N MET A 1 8.36 -33.16 -4.23
CA MET A 1 9.57 -32.63 -3.59
C MET A 1 9.83 -31.25 -4.17
N GLY A 2 9.74 -30.18 -3.39
CA GLY A 2 10.00 -28.83 -3.88
C GLY A 2 11.51 -28.54 -3.89
N THR A 3 12.10 -28.44 -5.07
CA THR A 3 13.47 -27.96 -5.26
C THR A 3 13.55 -26.54 -4.69
N ARG A 4 14.33 -26.34 -3.63
CA ARG A 4 14.62 -24.99 -3.15
C ARG A 4 15.50 -24.34 -4.21
N GLU A 5 14.94 -23.42 -4.98
CA GLU A 5 15.72 -22.56 -5.89
C GLU A 5 16.75 -21.81 -5.05
N PHE A 6 18.00 -22.28 -5.08
CA PHE A 6 19.11 -21.58 -4.46
C PHE A 6 19.46 -20.43 -5.39
N THR A 7 18.86 -19.28 -5.11
CA THR A 7 19.06 -18.04 -5.87
C THR A 7 20.11 -17.23 -5.14
N ASP A 8 21.19 -16.83 -5.81
CA ASP A 8 22.22 -15.99 -5.19
C ASP A 8 21.63 -14.60 -4.81
N ALA A 9 22.40 -13.81 -4.06
CA ALA A 9 21.93 -12.50 -3.60
C ALA A 9 21.69 -11.51 -4.75
N GLU A 10 22.50 -11.56 -5.80
CA GLU A 10 22.42 -10.65 -6.95
C GLU A 10 21.19 -10.95 -7.80
N GLU A 11 20.93 -12.22 -8.06
CA GLU A 11 19.77 -12.70 -8.81
C GLU A 11 18.48 -12.44 -8.03
N ARG A 12 18.48 -12.62 -6.69
CA ARG A 12 17.32 -12.20 -5.88
C ARG A 12 17.04 -10.71 -6.02
N ALA A 13 18.08 -9.87 -5.94
CA ALA A 13 17.94 -8.42 -6.11
C ALA A 13 17.42 -8.06 -7.51
N ARG A 14 17.94 -8.71 -8.58
CA ARG A 14 17.44 -8.54 -9.95
C ARG A 14 15.96 -8.87 -10.08
N ARG A 15 15.53 -10.01 -9.54
CA ARG A 15 14.12 -10.45 -9.58
C ARG A 15 13.20 -9.47 -8.86
N VAL A 16 13.60 -9.00 -7.69
CA VAL A 16 12.86 -8.00 -6.91
C VAL A 16 12.74 -6.69 -7.67
N ALA A 17 13.86 -6.20 -8.22
CA ALA A 17 13.88 -4.98 -9.02
C ALA A 17 12.96 -5.08 -10.24
N LEU A 18 12.89 -6.24 -10.90
CA LEU A 18 12.00 -6.45 -12.05
C LEU A 18 10.52 -6.42 -11.65
N VAL A 19 10.14 -7.11 -10.56
CA VAL A 19 8.77 -7.09 -10.03
C VAL A 19 8.35 -5.67 -9.67
N GLN A 20 9.20 -4.94 -8.95
CA GLN A 20 8.96 -3.55 -8.57
C GLN A 20 8.82 -2.66 -9.80
N ALA A 21 9.74 -2.77 -10.76
CA ALA A 21 9.75 -1.97 -11.98
C ALA A 21 8.48 -2.14 -12.81
N VAL A 22 7.96 -3.36 -12.92
CA VAL A 22 6.69 -3.64 -13.63
C VAL A 22 5.52 -3.11 -12.82
N GLY A 23 5.49 -3.38 -11.51
CA GLY A 23 4.43 -2.91 -10.63
C GLY A 23 4.24 -1.41 -10.70
N GLU A 24 5.30 -0.64 -10.45
CA GLU A 24 5.26 0.82 -10.41
C GLU A 24 4.86 1.43 -11.76
N ARG A 25 5.38 0.90 -12.87
CA ARG A 25 5.06 1.44 -14.22
C ARG A 25 3.63 1.16 -14.65
N VAL A 26 3.08 0.00 -14.27
CA VAL A 26 1.75 -0.43 -14.72
C VAL A 26 0.64 0.09 -13.81
N TYR A 27 0.90 0.23 -12.51
CA TYR A 27 -0.11 0.48 -11.49
C TYR A 27 0.18 1.68 -10.58
N GLY A 28 1.36 2.32 -10.68
CA GLY A 28 1.70 3.50 -9.89
C GLY A 28 2.01 3.21 -8.42
N GLY A 29 1.72 4.18 -7.53
CA GLY A 29 2.15 4.16 -6.13
C GLY A 29 1.56 3.04 -5.26
N SER A 30 0.42 2.46 -5.65
CA SER A 30 -0.27 1.40 -4.92
C SER A 30 -0.20 0.03 -5.63
N TRP A 31 0.91 -0.25 -6.31
CA TRP A 31 1.04 -1.37 -7.25
C TRP A 31 0.95 -2.79 -6.66
N GLN A 32 1.25 -2.99 -5.38
CA GLN A 32 1.40 -4.34 -4.82
C GLN A 32 0.11 -5.17 -4.85
N THR A 33 -1.03 -4.56 -4.55
CA THR A 33 -2.34 -5.22 -4.60
C THR A 33 -2.74 -5.59 -6.03
N PRO A 34 -2.81 -4.66 -7.00
CA PRO A 34 -3.22 -4.99 -8.36
C PRO A 34 -2.21 -5.91 -9.06
N LEU A 35 -0.92 -5.86 -8.73
CA LEU A 35 0.04 -6.83 -9.24
C LEU A 35 -0.23 -8.24 -8.67
N ALA A 36 -0.58 -8.36 -7.39
CA ALA A 36 -0.92 -9.65 -6.79
C ALA A 36 -2.16 -10.29 -7.46
N GLU A 37 -3.17 -9.47 -7.75
CA GLU A 37 -4.36 -9.88 -8.49
C GLU A 37 -4.03 -10.32 -9.92
N ALA A 38 -3.24 -9.52 -10.64
CA ALA A 38 -2.81 -9.85 -12.01
C ALA A 38 -1.98 -11.14 -12.07
N LEU A 39 -1.04 -11.32 -11.14
CA LEU A 39 -0.28 -12.56 -11.00
C LEU A 39 -1.19 -13.75 -10.67
N SER A 40 -2.20 -13.55 -9.81
CA SER A 40 -3.16 -14.60 -9.48
C SER A 40 -3.96 -15.04 -10.70
N ALA A 41 -4.44 -14.07 -11.47
CA ALA A 41 -5.20 -14.31 -12.69
C ALA A 41 -4.34 -15.01 -13.77
N ALA A 42 -3.10 -14.55 -13.97
CA ALA A 42 -2.20 -15.10 -14.99
C ALA A 42 -1.74 -16.53 -14.67
N THR A 43 -1.59 -16.87 -13.39
CA THR A 43 -0.99 -18.14 -12.96
C THR A 43 -2.00 -19.15 -12.41
N GLY A 44 -3.25 -18.72 -12.19
CA GLY A 44 -4.30 -19.51 -11.53
C GLY A 44 -4.03 -19.79 -10.05
N ARG A 45 -3.07 -19.10 -9.42
CA ARG A 45 -2.65 -19.33 -8.04
C ARG A 45 -3.09 -18.16 -7.16
N PRO A 46 -3.75 -18.39 -6.01
CA PRO A 46 -4.13 -17.31 -5.12
C PRO A 46 -2.88 -16.63 -4.54
N LEU A 47 -2.74 -15.33 -4.81
CA LEU A 47 -1.66 -14.49 -4.32
C LEU A 47 -2.22 -13.21 -3.70
N GLY A 48 -1.87 -12.94 -2.45
CA GLY A 48 -2.26 -11.70 -1.76
C GLY A 48 -1.14 -10.66 -1.73
N ARG A 49 -1.51 -9.39 -1.49
CA ARG A 49 -0.57 -8.26 -1.30
C ARG A 49 0.56 -8.58 -0.32
N ALA A 50 0.24 -9.20 0.83
CA ALA A 50 1.23 -9.54 1.85
C ALA A 50 2.34 -10.46 1.32
N ARG A 51 2.02 -11.35 0.37
CA ARG A 51 3.01 -12.24 -0.23
C ARG A 51 3.95 -11.49 -1.18
N VAL A 52 3.44 -10.52 -1.93
CA VAL A 52 4.25 -9.62 -2.77
C VAL A 52 5.14 -8.74 -1.91
N ALA A 53 4.59 -8.16 -0.83
CA ALA A 53 5.37 -7.36 0.11
C ALA A 53 6.52 -8.15 0.76
N GLN A 54 6.30 -9.43 1.07
CA GLN A 54 7.36 -10.32 1.59
C GLN A 54 8.54 -10.50 0.63
N TRP A 55 8.34 -10.37 -0.69
CA TRP A 55 9.44 -10.44 -1.65
C TRP A 55 10.33 -9.19 -1.63
N MET A 56 9.80 -8.06 -1.17
CA MET A 56 10.50 -6.77 -1.14
C MET A 56 11.31 -6.58 0.15
N LEU A 57 11.20 -7.48 1.12
CA LEU A 57 11.96 -7.40 2.38
C LEU A 57 13.43 -7.73 2.13
N ALA A 58 14.32 -6.87 2.64
CA ALA A 58 15.77 -6.98 2.48
C ALA A 58 16.34 -8.29 3.06
N ASP A 59 15.65 -8.86 4.04
CA ASP A 59 16.00 -10.10 4.74
C ASP A 59 16.05 -11.31 3.81
N GLY A 60 15.48 -11.20 2.60
CA GLY A 60 15.59 -12.24 1.56
C GLY A 60 14.95 -13.57 1.94
N ALA A 61 14.12 -13.59 2.98
CA ALA A 61 13.54 -14.79 3.57
C ALA A 61 12.68 -15.59 2.58
N LYS A 62 12.14 -14.92 1.55
CA LYS A 62 11.27 -15.50 0.54
C LYS A 62 11.61 -14.94 -0.84
N PRO A 63 12.32 -15.69 -1.69
CA PRO A 63 12.64 -15.23 -3.03
C PRO A 63 11.39 -15.11 -3.91
N VAL A 64 11.49 -14.26 -4.92
CA VAL A 64 10.53 -14.20 -6.03
C VAL A 64 10.63 -15.52 -6.80
N PRO A 65 9.55 -16.30 -6.91
CA PRO A 65 9.58 -17.58 -7.59
C PRO A 65 9.58 -17.42 -9.11
N ALA A 66 10.20 -18.36 -9.83
CA ALA A 66 10.32 -18.31 -11.30
C ALA A 66 8.96 -18.12 -12.00
N TRP A 67 7.91 -18.82 -11.56
CA TRP A 67 6.57 -18.70 -12.16
C TRP A 67 6.00 -17.27 -12.11
N ALA A 68 6.42 -16.44 -11.14
CA ALA A 68 5.98 -15.06 -11.07
C ALA A 68 6.68 -14.24 -12.14
N LEU A 69 7.97 -14.49 -12.37
CA LEU A 69 8.77 -13.83 -13.41
C LEU A 69 8.26 -14.20 -14.81
N ASP A 70 7.90 -15.46 -15.03
CA ASP A 70 7.38 -15.93 -16.31
C ASP A 70 6.06 -15.22 -16.70
N ALA A 71 5.26 -14.80 -15.71
CA ALA A 71 4.01 -14.07 -15.93
C ALA A 71 4.21 -12.56 -16.14
N LEU A 72 5.31 -11.97 -15.66
CA LEU A 72 5.53 -10.51 -15.74
C LEU A 72 5.50 -9.95 -17.17
N PRO A 73 6.07 -10.58 -18.21
CA PRO A 73 6.03 -10.04 -19.56
C PRO A 73 4.61 -9.91 -20.11
N ALA A 74 3.71 -10.84 -19.79
CA ALA A 74 2.31 -10.76 -20.21
C ALA A 74 1.62 -9.59 -19.50
N ILE A 75 1.77 -9.51 -18.17
CA ILE A 75 1.20 -8.43 -17.34
C ILE A 75 1.70 -7.04 -17.81
N ALA A 76 2.99 -6.92 -18.11
CA ALA A 76 3.58 -5.68 -18.59
C ALA A 76 3.00 -5.24 -19.95
N ARG A 77 2.81 -6.18 -20.89
CA ARG A 77 2.21 -5.90 -22.20
C ARG A 77 0.75 -5.47 -22.07
N ASP A 78 -0.03 -6.17 -21.25
CA ASP A 78 -1.44 -5.84 -21.01
C ASP A 78 -1.58 -4.49 -20.31
N GLY A 79 -0.71 -4.22 -19.33
CA GLY A 79 -0.59 -2.93 -18.67
C GLY A 79 -0.30 -1.80 -19.65
N ALA A 80 0.71 -1.97 -20.50
CA ALA A 80 1.06 -0.99 -21.52
C ALA A 80 -0.05 -0.79 -22.57
N ALA A 81 -0.80 -1.85 -22.92
CA ALA A 81 -1.96 -1.72 -23.79
C ALA A 81 -3.10 -0.93 -23.15
N ARG A 82 -3.35 -1.15 -21.84
CA ARG A 82 -4.34 -0.38 -21.09
C ARG A 82 -3.96 1.10 -21.00
N LEU A 83 -2.71 1.40 -20.66
CA LEU A 83 -2.22 2.78 -20.55
C LEU A 83 -2.32 3.53 -21.88
N ARG A 84 -2.03 2.86 -23.02
CA ARG A 84 -2.23 3.45 -24.34
C ARG A 84 -3.69 3.78 -24.63
N ARG A 85 -4.61 2.85 -24.35
CA ARG A 85 -6.05 3.13 -24.50
C ARG A 85 -6.51 4.32 -23.66
N HIS A 86 -6.05 4.41 -22.41
CA HIS A 86 -6.37 5.57 -21.58
C HIS A 86 -5.77 6.87 -22.11
N ALA A 87 -4.57 6.83 -22.68
CA ALA A 87 -4.01 7.99 -23.37
C ALA A 87 -4.90 8.40 -24.55
N ASP A 88 -5.30 7.45 -25.40
CA ASP A 88 -6.19 7.70 -26.54
C ASP A 88 -7.56 8.28 -26.10
N GLU A 89 -8.13 7.77 -25.00
CA GLU A 89 -9.37 8.28 -24.39
C GLU A 89 -9.23 9.72 -23.89
N LEU A 90 -8.11 10.04 -23.21
CA LEU A 90 -7.83 11.39 -22.75
C LEU A 90 -7.63 12.34 -23.93
N ASP A 91 -6.86 11.94 -24.94
CA ASP A 91 -6.65 12.74 -26.15
C ASP A 91 -7.97 13.04 -26.87
N ALA A 92 -8.89 12.07 -26.95
CA ALA A 92 -10.23 12.28 -27.51
C ALA A 92 -11.05 13.28 -26.68
N LEU A 93 -11.04 13.17 -25.34
CA LEU A 93 -11.73 14.12 -24.45
C LEU A 93 -11.21 15.55 -24.63
N PHE A 94 -9.90 15.74 -24.78
CA PHE A 94 -9.31 17.06 -25.01
C PHE A 94 -9.44 17.54 -26.46
N ALA A 95 -9.64 16.65 -27.44
CA ALA A 95 -9.97 17.02 -28.81
C ALA A 95 -11.42 17.50 -28.96
N GLU A 96 -12.37 16.87 -28.26
CA GLU A 96 -13.78 17.23 -28.24
C GLU A 96 -14.08 18.44 -27.33
N GLY A 97 -13.37 18.54 -26.21
CA GLY A 97 -13.43 19.65 -25.25
C GLY A 97 -12.36 20.71 -25.46
N GLY A 98 -11.83 20.81 -26.70
CA GLY A 98 -10.70 21.64 -27.11
C GLY A 98 -10.50 22.86 -26.23
N ALA A 99 -9.37 22.87 -25.50
CA ALA A 99 -8.80 23.98 -24.75
C ALA A 99 -9.66 25.26 -24.83
N GLY A 100 -10.76 25.26 -24.07
CA GLY A 100 -11.38 26.50 -23.68
C GLY A 100 -10.31 27.17 -22.85
N ALA A 101 -9.58 28.13 -23.44
CA ALA A 101 -8.90 29.14 -22.65
C ALA A 101 -9.85 29.49 -21.50
N PRO A 102 -9.41 29.46 -20.23
CA PRO A 102 -10.24 29.95 -19.15
C PRO A 102 -10.88 31.23 -19.66
N PRO A 103 -12.23 31.37 -19.67
CA PRO A 103 -12.82 32.59 -20.16
C PRO A 103 -12.05 33.70 -19.48
N ALA A 104 -11.40 34.55 -20.27
CA ALA A 104 -10.62 35.65 -19.73
C ALA A 104 -11.57 36.28 -18.73
N GLN A 105 -11.22 36.20 -17.44
CA GLN A 105 -11.87 37.00 -16.42
C GLN A 105 -11.55 38.41 -16.85
N SER A 106 -12.40 38.96 -17.74
CA SER A 106 -12.57 40.38 -17.87
C SER A 106 -12.98 40.77 -16.46
N GLU A 107 -12.03 41.34 -15.73
CA GLU A 107 -12.32 42.06 -14.50
C GLU A 107 -13.57 42.88 -14.79
N PRO A 108 -14.68 42.66 -14.06
CA PRO A 108 -15.84 43.49 -14.26
C PRO A 108 -15.41 44.92 -13.98
N ASP A 109 -15.73 45.75 -14.97
CA ASP A 109 -15.54 47.18 -15.03
C ASP A 109 -15.78 47.82 -13.65
N ALA A 110 -14.93 48.79 -13.33
CA ALA A 110 -14.86 49.50 -12.08
C ALA A 110 -16.24 50.03 -11.67
N ALA A 111 -16.94 49.30 -10.80
CA ALA A 111 -18.03 49.82 -10.02
C ALA A 111 -17.54 49.93 -8.57
N GLU A 112 -17.44 51.18 -8.11
CA GLU A 112 -17.06 51.59 -6.77
C GLU A 112 -17.70 50.71 -5.68
N GLU A 113 -16.93 49.77 -5.13
CA GLU A 113 -17.23 49.19 -3.82
C GLU A 113 -16.56 50.08 -2.76
N PRO A 114 -17.30 50.57 -1.73
CA PRO A 114 -16.71 51.33 -0.65
C PRO A 114 -15.67 50.46 0.07
N PRO A 115 -14.58 51.06 0.60
CA PRO A 115 -13.47 50.31 1.16
C PRO A 115 -13.97 49.47 2.33
N PHE A 116 -14.06 48.16 2.12
CA PHE A 116 -14.10 47.22 3.21
C PHE A 116 -12.79 47.38 3.98
N GLU A 117 -12.89 47.81 5.23
CA GLU A 117 -11.82 47.74 6.21
C GLU A 117 -11.30 46.31 6.24
N SER A 118 -10.17 46.10 5.57
CA SER A 118 -9.32 44.94 5.81
C SER A 118 -9.01 44.90 7.30
N GLY A 119 -9.54 43.88 7.97
CA GLY A 119 -9.05 43.47 9.29
C GLY A 119 -7.52 43.29 9.23
N PRO A 120 -6.83 43.43 10.37
CA PRO A 120 -5.38 43.52 10.39
C PRO A 120 -4.77 42.29 9.70
N ALA A 121 -4.00 42.56 8.64
CA ALA A 121 -3.10 41.60 8.05
C ALA A 121 -2.19 41.10 9.16
N ALA A 122 -2.32 39.81 9.51
CA ALA A 122 -1.39 39.16 10.40
C ALA A 122 0.00 39.33 9.79
N ALA A 123 0.79 40.21 10.41
CA ALA A 123 2.22 40.21 10.24
C ALA A 123 2.70 38.78 10.55
N ALA A 124 3.63 38.29 9.74
CA ALA A 124 4.40 37.12 10.08
C ALA A 124 5.22 37.45 11.33
N ASP A 125 4.62 37.28 12.50
CA ASP A 125 5.36 37.02 13.71
C ASP A 125 5.80 35.55 13.65
N ASP A 126 7.11 35.37 13.71
CA ASP A 126 7.83 34.11 13.78
C ASP A 126 7.61 33.48 15.18
N ASP A 127 6.36 33.41 15.61
CA ASP A 127 5.98 32.71 16.83
C ASP A 127 5.91 31.23 16.51
N ASP A 128 6.96 30.51 16.94
CA ASP A 128 7.06 29.06 16.93
C ASP A 128 5.77 28.48 17.52
N PHE A 129 4.95 27.86 16.67
CA PHE A 129 3.63 27.37 17.06
C PHE A 129 3.78 26.31 18.17
N ASP A 130 3.44 26.68 19.40
CA ASP A 130 3.56 25.81 20.56
C ASP A 130 2.48 24.72 20.52
N VAL A 131 2.87 23.58 19.95
CA VAL A 131 2.04 22.39 19.82
C VAL A 131 1.58 21.87 21.20
N ASP A 132 2.40 22.01 22.24
CA ASP A 132 2.08 21.51 23.58
C ASP A 132 1.01 22.39 24.24
N ALA A 133 1.12 23.71 24.14
CA ALA A 133 0.09 24.65 24.61
C ALA A 133 -1.25 24.45 23.87
N PHE A 134 -1.21 24.20 22.56
CA PHE A 134 -2.41 23.88 21.79
C PHE A 134 -3.07 22.56 22.23
N VAL A 135 -2.27 21.52 22.51
CA VAL A 135 -2.76 20.23 23.00
C VAL A 135 -3.37 20.35 24.40
N GLU A 136 -2.77 21.14 25.28
CA GLU A 136 -3.28 21.39 26.63
C GLU A 136 -4.59 22.19 26.61
N ALA A 137 -4.66 23.26 25.80
CA ALA A 137 -5.87 24.06 25.64
C ALA A 137 -7.05 23.24 25.09
N ASN A 138 -6.79 22.25 24.24
CA ASN A 138 -7.81 21.40 23.63
C ASN A 138 -7.99 20.03 24.34
N ALA A 139 -7.36 19.82 25.50
CA ALA A 139 -7.46 18.56 26.24
C ALA A 139 -8.91 18.21 26.63
N HIS A 140 -9.77 19.22 26.82
CA HIS A 140 -11.19 19.08 27.13
C HIS A 140 -12.04 18.53 25.97
N LEU A 141 -11.53 18.56 24.73
CA LEU A 141 -12.19 17.98 23.55
C LEU A 141 -11.84 16.49 23.36
N ARG A 142 -10.91 15.94 24.14
CA ARG A 142 -10.59 14.50 24.06
C ARG A 142 -11.74 13.69 24.65
N PRO A 143 -12.37 12.79 23.88
CA PRO A 143 -13.35 11.86 24.44
C PRO A 143 -12.66 10.99 25.50
N ALA A 144 -13.27 10.88 26.69
CA ALA A 144 -12.77 10.03 27.76
C ALA A 144 -12.60 8.61 27.23
N ARG A 145 -11.37 8.09 27.24
CA ARG A 145 -11.10 6.70 26.90
C ARG A 145 -11.85 5.84 27.92
N PRO A 146 -12.79 4.98 27.51
CA PRO A 146 -13.44 4.08 28.45
C PRO A 146 -12.35 3.25 29.15
N ALA A 147 -12.50 3.05 30.46
CA ALA A 147 -11.58 2.26 31.25
C ALA A 147 -11.36 0.91 30.54
N PRO A 148 -10.11 0.43 30.40
CA PRO A 148 -9.88 -0.87 29.81
C PRO A 148 -10.65 -1.89 30.63
N GLU A 149 -11.58 -2.61 29.98
CA GLU A 149 -12.24 -3.74 30.62
C GLU A 149 -11.16 -4.68 31.18
N PRO A 150 -11.31 -5.19 32.42
CA PRO A 150 -10.38 -6.16 32.94
C PRO A 150 -10.33 -7.33 31.96
N ALA A 151 -9.14 -7.62 31.45
CA ALA A 151 -8.94 -8.70 30.50
C ALA A 151 -9.52 -9.98 31.11
N PRO A 152 -10.35 -10.74 30.38
CA PRO A 152 -10.84 -12.01 30.90
C PRO A 152 -9.62 -12.87 31.26
N GLU A 153 -9.63 -13.42 32.48
CA GLU A 153 -8.59 -14.35 32.89
C GLU A 153 -8.44 -15.43 31.82
N PRO A 154 -7.21 -15.81 31.44
CA PRO A 154 -7.02 -16.83 30.42
C PRO A 154 -7.61 -18.14 30.95
N GLU A 155 -8.79 -18.50 30.44
CA GLU A 155 -9.35 -19.83 30.61
C GLU A 155 -8.27 -20.81 30.17
N ARG A 156 -7.82 -21.66 31.11
CA ARG A 156 -6.90 -22.75 30.78
C ARG A 156 -7.54 -23.52 29.62
N PRO A 157 -6.87 -23.67 28.47
CA PRO A 157 -7.47 -24.34 27.33
C PRO A 157 -7.89 -25.73 27.78
N ALA A 158 -9.20 -25.97 27.77
CA ALA A 158 -9.78 -27.27 28.02
C ALA A 158 -9.27 -28.22 26.93
N GLY A 159 -8.21 -28.96 27.28
CA GLY A 159 -7.64 -30.10 26.58
C GLY A 159 -7.90 -30.16 25.08
N TRP A 160 -7.29 -29.29 24.28
CA TRP A 160 -7.20 -29.56 22.85
C TRP A 160 -6.12 -30.63 22.63
N ARG A 161 -6.52 -31.89 22.75
CA ARG A 161 -5.70 -33.04 22.38
C ARG A 161 -5.76 -33.18 20.86
N SER A 162 -4.74 -32.66 20.19
CA SER A 162 -4.55 -32.90 18.77
C SER A 162 -4.33 -34.41 18.54
N ALA A 163 -5.17 -35.03 17.71
CA ALA A 163 -5.02 -36.44 17.31
C ALA A 163 -3.63 -36.72 16.68
N PHE A 164 -3.04 -35.69 16.04
CA PHE A 164 -1.67 -35.75 15.54
C PHE A 164 -0.63 -35.84 16.67
N ALA A 165 -0.82 -35.10 17.76
CA ALA A 165 0.06 -35.14 18.93
C ALA A 165 -0.01 -36.49 19.64
N GLU A 166 -1.20 -37.11 19.76
CA GLU A 166 -1.34 -38.46 20.30
C GLU A 166 -0.72 -39.53 19.38
N ALA A 167 -0.97 -39.46 18.07
CA ALA A 167 -0.42 -40.42 17.11
C ALA A 167 1.11 -40.42 17.02
N HIS A 168 1.75 -39.31 17.41
CA HIS A 168 3.20 -39.15 17.33
C HIS A 168 3.91 -39.04 18.68
N ALA A 169 3.20 -39.11 19.81
CA ALA A 169 3.80 -39.02 21.15
C ALA A 169 4.90 -40.07 21.38
N ALA A 170 4.72 -41.30 20.91
CA ALA A 170 5.71 -42.38 21.04
C ALA A 170 6.99 -42.14 20.23
N ARG A 171 6.91 -41.33 19.16
CA ARG A 171 8.05 -41.03 18.27
C ARG A 171 8.95 -39.94 18.84
N TRP A 172 8.43 -39.13 19.75
CA TRP A 172 9.12 -37.97 20.32
C TRP A 172 9.48 -38.17 21.80
N ALA A 173 9.13 -39.31 22.39
CA ALA A 173 9.63 -39.68 23.71
C ALA A 173 11.16 -39.74 23.67
N PRO A 174 11.87 -38.98 24.51
CA PRO A 174 13.33 -39.06 24.57
C PRO A 174 13.71 -40.49 24.95
N ARG A 175 14.51 -41.14 24.11
CA ARG A 175 15.19 -42.38 24.47
C ARG A 175 16.18 -42.02 25.57
N ASN A 176 15.82 -42.28 26.83
CA ASN A 176 16.77 -42.27 27.92
C ASN A 176 17.86 -43.29 27.59
N VAL A 177 19.10 -42.81 27.49
CA VAL A 177 20.33 -43.60 27.55
C VAL A 177 20.69 -43.76 29.02
#